data_AF-A0A1V5H542-F1
#
_entry.id   AF-A0A1V5H542-F1
#
_cell.length_a   1.000
_cell.length_b   1.000
_cell.length_c   1.000
_cell.angle_alpha   90.00
_cell.angle_beta   90.00
_cell.angle_gamma   90.00
#
_symmetry.space_group_name_H-M   'P 1'
#
loop_
_entity.id
_entity.type
_entity.pdbx_description
1 polymer ?
#
loop_
_entity_poly.entity_id
_entity_poly.type
_entity_poly.pdbx_seq_one_letter_code
_entity_poly.pdbx_strand_id
1 'polypeptide(L)'
;MAGDGAGNGQLIIDNGDRFTEMTTAIPDGGTWTVPDLLVRNAGTLGVASGETLILTGPVSTDSDSATDGIRLRGGTLSAGGAGLTIENWSLTADGTNSVSEDITVKSGGAITHFYNTTSQVHTMDLTIDGDLTVENGGAVTAVGKGISQKYYGIGAPTSTLRAGGSYGGQGGTSESGSGVVGPTYGSVLAPTGIGSGGGNDVTTPAGGAIHLTVLGDVVLDGTLSASSGTDTNGYRCGGSGGSLWLVAETLSGGGTISANGGDQGSTSGAGGGGRMAVYLTASDSFGGVKFEAFGGPAGSASQRGAAGTIYRETVSDDAGAGDLIIRNFDRIAQGVTHLPPTSPTPAWGDDLSLVSAFLTDGAKLTLTDDLVFAALDMESGTVLDLGGFDLELRVLTINGVSYGFGVYDEGDLGDQVIGAGTVEVIPEPTAVLLLALGVLPLARRGRRA
;
A
#
# COMPACT_ATOMS: atom_id res chain seq x y z
N MET A 1 -16.86 -40.17 30.48
CA MET A 1 -16.04 -39.32 29.60
C MET A 1 -14.61 -39.56 30.03
N ALA A 2 -13.79 -40.18 29.18
CA ALA A 2 -12.35 -40.19 29.41
C ALA A 2 -11.94 -38.72 29.33
N GLY A 3 -11.64 -38.12 30.48
CA GLY A 3 -11.34 -36.70 30.56
C GLY A 3 -10.08 -36.43 29.77
N ASP A 4 -10.12 -35.39 28.94
CA ASP A 4 -8.94 -34.87 28.25
C ASP A 4 -7.84 -34.73 29.31
N GLY A 5 -6.68 -35.34 29.06
CA GLY A 5 -5.56 -35.27 30.00
C GLY A 5 -5.25 -33.80 30.37
N ALA A 6 -4.62 -33.57 31.53
CA ALA A 6 -4.29 -32.22 31.97
C ALA A 6 -3.63 -31.38 30.85
N GLY A 7 -4.20 -30.21 30.55
CA GLY A 7 -3.70 -29.30 29.51
C GLY A 7 -4.25 -29.53 28.10
N ASN A 8 -5.12 -30.53 27.87
CA ASN A 8 -5.67 -30.84 26.55
C ASN A 8 -7.15 -30.43 26.38
N GLY A 9 -7.65 -29.54 27.23
CA GLY A 9 -9.01 -29.00 27.08
C GLY A 9 -9.07 -27.90 26.02
N GLN A 10 -10.26 -27.66 25.47
CA GLN A 10 -10.52 -26.54 24.57
C GLN A 10 -10.48 -25.20 25.32
N LEU A 11 -9.72 -24.24 24.79
CA LEU A 11 -9.76 -22.85 25.22
C LEU A 11 -10.88 -22.14 24.46
N ILE A 12 -11.82 -21.53 25.18
CA ILE A 12 -12.94 -20.79 24.60
C ILE A 12 -12.81 -19.31 24.94
N ILE A 13 -12.76 -18.47 23.92
CA ILE A 13 -12.81 -17.02 24.02
C ILE A 13 -14.15 -16.56 23.46
N ASP A 14 -14.97 -15.99 24.34
CA ASP A 14 -16.37 -15.64 24.06
C ASP A 14 -16.69 -14.29 24.68
N ASN A 15 -17.21 -13.36 23.87
CA ASN A 15 -17.56 -12.02 24.32
C ASN A 15 -19.06 -11.71 24.22
N GLY A 16 -19.88 -12.72 23.87
CA GLY A 16 -21.33 -12.59 23.74
C GLY A 16 -21.77 -11.42 22.84
N ASP A 17 -21.18 -11.34 21.65
CA ASP A 17 -21.45 -10.40 20.55
C ASP A 17 -21.09 -8.94 20.86
N ARG A 18 -20.26 -8.73 21.88
CA ARG A 18 -19.81 -7.38 22.26
C ARG A 18 -18.50 -7.05 21.59
N PHE A 19 -18.57 -6.54 20.37
CA PHE A 19 -17.37 -6.04 19.70
C PHE A 19 -16.65 -4.98 20.55
N THR A 20 -15.34 -5.15 20.73
CA THR A 20 -14.47 -4.22 21.44
C THR A 20 -13.06 -4.29 20.89
N GLU A 21 -12.29 -3.23 21.11
CA GLU A 21 -10.86 -3.22 20.83
C GLU A 21 -10.07 -4.10 21.84
N MET A 22 -10.63 -4.32 23.03
CA MET A 22 -9.98 -5.07 24.09
C MET A 22 -9.90 -6.56 23.78
N THR A 23 -8.91 -7.24 24.34
CA THR A 23 -8.65 -8.67 24.11
C THR A 23 -8.50 -9.41 25.43
N THR A 24 -8.82 -10.69 25.45
CA THR A 24 -8.35 -11.60 26.51
C THR A 24 -6.87 -11.84 26.27
N ALA A 25 -5.98 -11.42 27.17
CA ALA A 25 -4.54 -11.66 27.00
C ALA A 25 -4.19 -13.14 27.25
N ILE A 26 -3.16 -13.63 26.57
CA ILE A 26 -2.51 -14.90 26.95
C ILE A 26 -1.81 -14.72 28.32
N PRO A 27 -1.49 -15.81 29.05
CA PRO A 27 -0.80 -15.70 30.33
C PRO A 27 0.55 -14.99 30.21
N ASP A 28 0.80 -14.02 31.10
CA ASP A 28 2.04 -13.24 31.15
C ASP A 28 3.30 -14.15 31.20
N GLY A 29 4.34 -13.76 30.47
CA GLY A 29 5.71 -14.26 30.70
C GLY A 29 6.31 -15.20 29.66
N GLY A 30 5.77 -15.27 28.43
CA GLY A 30 6.49 -15.84 27.29
C GLY A 30 5.61 -16.58 26.29
N THR A 31 5.92 -17.86 26.08
CA THR A 31 5.27 -18.71 25.07
C THR A 31 4.11 -19.49 25.68
N TRP A 32 2.93 -19.45 25.06
CA TRP A 32 1.78 -20.26 25.45
C TRP A 32 1.34 -21.17 24.32
N THR A 33 1.19 -22.45 24.62
CA THR A 33 0.73 -23.46 23.65
C THR A 33 -0.74 -23.78 23.87
N VAL A 34 -1.54 -23.67 22.82
CA VAL A 34 -2.98 -23.93 22.81
C VAL A 34 -3.30 -25.00 21.76
N PRO A 35 -3.76 -26.19 22.17
CA PRO A 35 -4.04 -27.29 21.25
C PRO A 35 -5.40 -27.20 20.55
N ASP A 36 -6.37 -26.54 21.17
CA ASP A 36 -7.73 -26.38 20.64
C ASP A 36 -8.26 -25.01 21.09
N LEU A 37 -8.45 -24.12 20.12
CA LEU A 37 -8.93 -22.75 20.34
C LEU A 37 -10.29 -22.58 19.66
N LEU A 38 -11.28 -22.13 20.43
CA LEU A 38 -12.56 -21.63 19.95
C LEU A 38 -12.65 -20.13 20.24
N VAL A 39 -12.74 -19.32 19.18
CA VAL A 39 -13.02 -17.88 19.25
C VAL A 39 -14.42 -17.64 18.69
N ARG A 40 -15.29 -16.99 19.44
CA ARG A 40 -16.72 -16.92 19.10
C ARG A 40 -17.40 -15.68 19.69
N ASN A 41 -18.54 -15.28 19.12
CA ASN A 41 -19.33 -14.12 19.58
C ASN A 41 -18.48 -12.85 19.84
N ALA A 42 -17.65 -12.44 18.89
CA ALA A 42 -16.67 -11.34 19.00
C ALA A 42 -15.57 -11.59 20.05
N GLY A 43 -15.18 -12.84 20.23
CA GLY A 43 -14.11 -13.26 21.13
C GLY A 43 -12.74 -13.05 20.49
N THR A 44 -11.86 -12.31 21.16
CA THR A 44 -10.49 -12.07 20.65
C THR A 44 -9.42 -12.42 21.68
N LEU A 45 -8.50 -13.31 21.30
CA LEU A 45 -7.30 -13.64 22.07
C LEU A 45 -6.16 -12.67 21.70
N GLY A 46 -5.52 -12.06 22.70
CA GLY A 46 -4.48 -11.06 22.50
C GLY A 46 -3.09 -11.60 22.81
N VAL A 47 -2.13 -11.32 21.94
CA VAL A 47 -0.71 -11.63 22.10
C VAL A 47 0.05 -10.31 22.13
N ALA A 48 0.66 -9.97 23.27
CA ALA A 48 1.34 -8.69 23.46
C ALA A 48 2.80 -8.74 22.98
N SER A 49 3.47 -7.59 23.07
CA SER A 49 4.84 -7.42 22.63
C SER A 49 5.79 -8.39 23.33
N GLY A 50 6.52 -9.17 22.54
CA GLY A 50 7.50 -10.14 23.03
C GLY A 50 6.91 -11.45 23.55
N GLU A 51 5.59 -11.65 23.42
CA GLU A 51 4.93 -12.91 23.75
C GLU A 51 4.73 -13.79 22.51
N THR A 52 4.56 -15.09 22.71
CA THR A 52 4.35 -16.06 21.63
C THR A 52 3.14 -16.94 21.90
N LEU A 53 2.21 -17.00 20.95
CA LEU A 53 1.13 -18.00 20.95
C LEU A 53 1.50 -19.12 19.97
N ILE A 54 1.51 -20.37 20.45
CA ILE A 54 1.70 -21.56 19.61
C ILE A 54 0.37 -22.31 19.54
N LEU A 55 -0.20 -22.41 18.35
CA LEU A 55 -1.37 -23.23 18.07
C LEU A 55 -0.90 -24.61 17.58
N THR A 56 -1.24 -25.68 18.30
CA THR A 56 -0.93 -27.06 17.87
C THR A 56 -2.13 -27.78 17.27
N GLY A 57 -3.26 -27.10 17.16
CA GLY A 57 -4.46 -27.53 16.46
C GLY A 57 -5.19 -26.33 15.84
N PRO A 58 -6.33 -26.56 15.16
CA PRO A 58 -7.03 -25.52 14.44
C PRO A 58 -7.69 -24.49 15.37
N VAL A 59 -7.97 -23.31 14.82
CA VAL A 59 -8.88 -22.32 15.41
C VAL A 59 -10.29 -22.60 14.87
N SER A 60 -11.25 -22.69 15.78
CA SER A 60 -12.67 -22.87 15.47
C SER A 60 -13.48 -21.62 15.81
N THR A 61 -14.59 -21.43 15.10
CA THR A 61 -15.52 -20.30 15.24
C THR A 61 -16.98 -20.74 15.25
N ASP A 62 -17.89 -19.87 15.69
CA ASP A 62 -19.34 -19.97 15.45
C ASP A 62 -19.76 -19.40 14.08
N SER A 63 -18.85 -18.72 13.38
CA SER A 63 -18.98 -18.29 11.98
C SER A 63 -20.15 -17.33 11.71
N ASP A 64 -20.66 -16.67 12.73
CA ASP A 64 -21.69 -15.64 12.62
C ASP A 64 -21.14 -14.22 12.84
N SER A 65 -19.88 -14.10 13.28
CA SER A 65 -19.21 -12.84 13.56
C SER A 65 -17.89 -12.70 12.79
N ALA A 66 -17.77 -11.66 11.97
CA ALA A 66 -16.53 -11.31 11.28
C ALA A 66 -15.45 -10.71 12.22
N THR A 67 -15.61 -10.85 13.54
CA THR A 67 -14.78 -10.19 14.55
C THR A 67 -14.15 -11.16 15.56
N ASP A 68 -14.39 -12.46 15.40
CA ASP A 68 -13.68 -13.47 16.16
C ASP A 68 -12.24 -13.55 15.68
N GLY A 69 -11.32 -13.83 16.61
CA GLY A 69 -9.95 -14.08 16.19
C GLY A 69 -8.86 -13.88 17.21
N ILE A 70 -7.69 -13.56 16.68
CA ILE A 70 -6.45 -13.35 17.43
C ILE A 70 -5.95 -11.95 17.08
N ARG A 71 -5.47 -11.21 18.08
CA ARG A 71 -4.88 -9.89 17.90
C ARG A 71 -3.42 -9.88 18.37
N LEU A 72 -2.51 -9.55 17.48
CA LEU A 72 -1.09 -9.37 17.76
C LEU A 72 -0.78 -7.88 17.97
N ARG A 73 -0.01 -7.55 19.01
CA ARG A 73 0.45 -6.18 19.34
C ARG A 73 1.93 -6.19 19.72
N GLY A 74 2.80 -6.51 18.76
CA GLY A 74 4.23 -6.79 18.99
C GLY A 74 4.54 -8.28 19.19
N GLY A 75 3.56 -9.15 18.95
CA GLY A 75 3.61 -10.57 19.32
C GLY A 75 4.03 -11.50 18.18
N THR A 76 4.29 -12.76 18.52
CA THR A 76 4.54 -13.84 17.56
C THR A 76 3.42 -14.87 17.61
N LEU A 77 2.95 -15.32 16.45
CA LEU A 77 2.04 -16.45 16.32
C LEU A 77 2.75 -17.60 15.59
N SER A 78 2.62 -18.82 16.09
CA SER A 78 3.13 -20.02 15.45
C SER A 78 2.06 -21.10 15.37
N ALA A 79 2.02 -21.85 14.27
CA ALA A 79 1.15 -23.00 14.06
C ALA A 79 1.82 -24.34 14.41
N GLY A 80 2.91 -24.31 15.21
CA GLY A 80 3.60 -25.51 15.67
C GLY A 80 4.18 -26.38 14.54
N GLY A 81 4.51 -25.77 13.40
CA GLY A 81 5.06 -26.43 12.21
C GLY A 81 4.04 -27.00 11.21
N ALA A 82 2.73 -26.82 11.41
CA ALA A 82 1.69 -27.33 10.49
C ALA A 82 1.17 -26.31 9.45
N GLY A 83 1.58 -25.04 9.57
CA GLY A 83 1.01 -23.91 8.83
C GLY A 83 -0.30 -23.39 9.46
N LEU A 84 -0.55 -22.09 9.37
CA LEU A 84 -1.72 -21.41 9.92
C LEU A 84 -2.84 -21.33 8.88
N THR A 85 -4.02 -21.88 9.19
CA THR A 85 -5.23 -21.66 8.38
C THR A 85 -6.14 -20.63 9.03
N ILE A 86 -6.47 -19.58 8.27
CA ILE A 86 -7.42 -18.53 8.66
C ILE A 86 -8.69 -18.69 7.83
N GLU A 87 -9.77 -19.18 8.44
CA GLU A 87 -11.05 -19.47 7.78
C GLU A 87 -12.20 -19.05 8.71
N ASN A 88 -13.04 -18.09 8.28
CA ASN A 88 -14.11 -17.50 9.09
C ASN A 88 -13.68 -16.80 10.40
N TRP A 89 -12.40 -16.48 10.57
CA TRP A 89 -11.89 -15.68 11.68
C TRP A 89 -10.84 -14.67 11.21
N SER A 90 -10.46 -13.74 12.09
CA SER A 90 -9.54 -12.65 11.77
C SER A 90 -8.23 -12.70 12.56
N LEU A 91 -7.10 -12.54 11.87
CA LEU A 91 -5.82 -12.19 12.49
C LEU A 91 -5.67 -10.67 12.43
N THR A 92 -5.82 -10.00 13.58
CA THR A 92 -5.58 -8.55 13.69
C THR A 92 -4.14 -8.28 14.08
N ALA A 93 -3.28 -7.89 13.15
CA ALA A 93 -1.88 -7.55 13.38
C ALA A 93 -1.68 -6.02 13.46
N ASP A 94 -1.58 -5.49 14.68
CA ASP A 94 -1.30 -4.08 14.92
C ASP A 94 0.18 -3.87 15.29
N GLY A 95 0.85 -2.96 14.59
CA GLY A 95 2.29 -2.73 14.73
C GLY A 95 3.11 -3.86 14.10
N THR A 96 4.36 -4.00 14.57
CA THR A 96 5.32 -5.01 14.10
C THR A 96 5.03 -6.38 14.72
N ASN A 97 4.72 -7.38 13.91
CA ASN A 97 4.35 -8.73 14.35
C ASN A 97 5.00 -9.78 13.44
N SER A 98 5.04 -11.03 13.91
CA SER A 98 5.54 -12.14 13.09
C SER A 98 4.68 -13.40 13.19
N VAL A 99 4.66 -14.16 12.09
CA VAL A 99 4.14 -15.53 12.01
C VAL A 99 5.27 -16.43 11.54
N SER A 100 5.51 -17.53 12.25
CA SER A 100 6.71 -18.37 12.05
C SER A 100 6.56 -19.46 10.99
N GLU A 101 5.41 -19.57 10.32
CA GLU A 101 5.11 -20.60 9.33
C GLU A 101 4.20 -20.05 8.23
N ASP A 102 3.97 -20.87 7.21
CA ASP A 102 3.05 -20.59 6.11
C ASP A 102 1.65 -20.20 6.61
N ILE A 103 1.02 -19.25 5.91
CA ILE A 103 -0.37 -18.87 6.15
C ILE A 103 -1.22 -19.19 4.93
N THR A 104 -2.36 -19.85 5.17
CA THR A 104 -3.44 -19.97 4.18
C THR A 104 -4.67 -19.22 4.68
N VAL A 105 -5.05 -18.15 3.97
CA VAL A 105 -6.28 -17.38 4.21
C VAL A 105 -7.36 -17.87 3.27
N LYS A 106 -8.38 -18.52 3.83
CA LYS A 106 -9.52 -19.08 3.09
C LYS A 106 -10.73 -18.16 3.14
N SER A 107 -11.81 -18.59 2.50
CA SER A 107 -13.10 -17.88 2.52
C SER A 107 -13.52 -17.46 3.93
N GLY A 108 -13.87 -16.18 4.08
CA GLY A 108 -14.28 -15.59 5.36
C GLY A 108 -13.13 -15.33 6.34
N GLY A 109 -11.91 -15.79 6.03
CA GLY A 109 -10.70 -15.49 6.77
C GLY A 109 -10.15 -14.11 6.41
N ALA A 110 -9.60 -13.40 7.38
CA ALA A 110 -9.00 -12.09 7.16
C ALA A 110 -7.71 -11.86 7.97
N ILE A 111 -6.70 -11.24 7.37
CA ILE A 111 -5.61 -10.57 8.11
C ILE A 111 -5.85 -9.06 8.01
N THR A 112 -5.87 -8.34 9.13
CA THR A 112 -6.22 -6.91 9.20
C THR A 112 -5.44 -6.19 10.29
N HIS A 113 -5.53 -4.86 10.34
CA HIS A 113 -5.22 -4.09 11.56
C HIS A 113 -6.49 -3.39 12.09
N PHE A 114 -6.42 -2.82 13.30
CA PHE A 114 -7.56 -2.14 13.90
C PHE A 114 -7.82 -0.78 13.21
N TYR A 115 -9.04 -0.25 13.29
CA TYR A 115 -9.37 0.99 12.56
C TYR A 115 -8.75 2.22 13.24
N ASN A 116 -8.44 3.24 12.45
CA ASN A 116 -8.03 4.55 12.93
C ASN A 116 -9.19 5.55 12.92
N THR A 117 -9.07 6.61 13.72
CA THR A 117 -10.12 7.64 13.83
C THR A 117 -9.60 9.02 13.47
N THR A 118 -8.64 9.55 14.24
CA THR A 118 -8.12 10.93 14.14
C THR A 118 -6.62 11.00 13.90
N SER A 119 -5.90 9.91 14.14
CA SER A 119 -4.45 9.79 13.96
C SER A 119 -4.06 8.36 13.59
N GLN A 120 -2.85 8.18 13.09
CA GLN A 120 -2.26 6.87 12.79
C GLN A 120 -1.77 6.23 14.09
N VAL A 121 -2.57 5.32 14.64
CA VAL A 121 -2.27 4.52 15.83
C VAL A 121 -2.14 3.03 15.48
N HIS A 122 -2.88 2.60 14.45
CA HIS A 122 -2.95 1.22 13.99
C HIS A 122 -2.49 1.12 12.54
N THR A 123 -1.44 0.33 12.32
CA THR A 123 -0.96 -0.09 11.01
C THR A 123 -0.54 -1.54 11.09
N MET A 124 -0.48 -2.24 9.97
CA MET A 124 0.08 -3.59 9.90
C MET A 124 1.53 -3.51 9.46
N ASP A 125 2.41 -4.15 10.22
CA ASP A 125 3.77 -4.49 9.85
C ASP A 125 3.98 -5.97 10.20
N LEU A 126 3.75 -6.85 9.24
CA LEU A 126 3.69 -8.30 9.46
C LEU A 126 4.79 -9.01 8.66
N THR A 127 5.62 -9.77 9.37
CA THR A 127 6.56 -10.72 8.76
C THR A 127 5.99 -12.14 8.80
N ILE A 128 5.97 -12.83 7.66
CA ILE A 128 5.62 -14.24 7.55
C ILE A 128 6.89 -15.00 7.17
N ASP A 129 7.38 -15.85 8.08
CA ASP A 129 8.56 -16.71 7.88
C ASP A 129 8.15 -18.01 7.15
N GLY A 130 7.60 -17.84 5.95
CA GLY A 130 7.03 -18.91 5.13
C GLY A 130 6.24 -18.35 3.96
N ASP A 131 5.40 -19.18 3.37
CA ASP A 131 4.55 -18.83 2.23
C ASP A 131 3.23 -18.17 2.67
N LEU A 132 2.65 -17.34 1.80
CA LEU A 132 1.30 -16.80 1.98
C LEU A 132 0.41 -17.22 0.81
N THR A 133 -0.62 -18.01 1.10
CA THR A 133 -1.71 -18.31 0.17
C THR A 133 -2.97 -17.58 0.61
N VAL A 134 -3.54 -16.75 -0.28
CA VAL A 134 -4.84 -16.12 -0.07
C VAL A 134 -5.79 -16.66 -1.14
N GLU A 135 -6.66 -17.58 -0.75
CA GLU A 135 -7.64 -18.20 -1.64
C GLU A 135 -8.79 -17.24 -1.96
N ASN A 136 -9.61 -17.59 -2.95
CA ASN A 136 -10.83 -16.85 -3.24
C ASN A 136 -11.73 -16.75 -1.99
N GLY A 137 -12.21 -15.54 -1.69
CA GLY A 137 -12.97 -15.23 -0.47
C GLY A 137 -12.11 -14.97 0.78
N GLY A 138 -10.81 -15.25 0.73
CA GLY A 138 -9.83 -14.82 1.73
C GLY A 138 -9.33 -13.41 1.47
N ALA A 139 -8.91 -12.72 2.54
CA ALA A 139 -8.46 -11.34 2.45
C ALA A 139 -7.29 -11.00 3.37
N VAL A 140 -6.36 -10.19 2.86
CA VAL A 140 -5.50 -9.35 3.69
C VAL A 140 -5.97 -7.92 3.48
N THR A 141 -6.58 -7.31 4.49
CA THR A 141 -7.41 -6.12 4.31
C THR A 141 -7.19 -5.06 5.37
N ALA A 142 -7.06 -3.83 4.90
CA ALA A 142 -7.10 -2.59 5.66
C ALA A 142 -8.18 -1.66 5.08
N VAL A 143 -9.20 -2.23 4.44
CA VAL A 143 -10.29 -1.47 3.82
C VAL A 143 -11.02 -0.64 4.88
N GLY A 144 -11.04 0.68 4.68
CA GLY A 144 -11.70 1.58 5.62
C GLY A 144 -11.06 1.66 7.01
N LYS A 145 -9.80 1.24 7.16
CA LYS A 145 -9.08 1.25 8.45
C LYS A 145 -8.21 2.50 8.67
N GLY A 146 -8.20 3.44 7.72
CA GLY A 146 -7.53 4.73 7.82
C GLY A 146 -8.34 5.78 8.59
N ILE A 147 -7.99 7.04 8.42
CA ILE A 147 -8.68 8.14 9.09
C ILE A 147 -10.12 8.27 8.57
N SER A 148 -11.06 8.36 9.49
CA SER A 148 -12.50 8.41 9.22
C SER A 148 -13.17 9.70 9.69
N GLN A 149 -12.48 10.51 10.49
CA GLN A 149 -13.01 11.78 10.97
C GLN A 149 -12.58 12.93 10.06
N LYS A 150 -13.53 13.81 9.73
CA LYS A 150 -13.25 15.02 8.93
C LYS A 150 -12.15 15.88 9.56
N TYR A 151 -11.38 16.55 8.72
CA TYR A 151 -10.29 17.47 9.10
C TYR A 151 -9.11 16.82 9.82
N TYR A 152 -9.09 15.49 9.95
CA TYR A 152 -7.96 14.75 10.49
C TYR A 152 -7.23 13.99 9.38
N GLY A 153 -5.94 13.75 9.60
CA GLY A 153 -5.05 13.17 8.60
C GLY A 153 -4.40 14.24 7.71
N ILE A 154 -3.22 13.93 7.19
CA ILE A 154 -2.36 14.87 6.47
C ILE A 154 -3.05 15.39 5.21
N GLY A 155 -3.77 14.52 4.50
CA GLY A 155 -4.48 14.83 3.26
C GLY A 155 -5.96 15.17 3.45
N ALA A 156 -6.38 15.51 4.66
CA ALA A 156 -7.73 16.03 4.85
C ALA A 156 -7.86 17.42 4.20
N PRO A 157 -9.03 17.72 3.60
CA PRO A 157 -9.31 19.05 3.12
C PRO A 157 -9.40 20.06 4.27
N THR A 158 -8.96 21.29 4.03
CA THR A 158 -8.86 22.34 5.05
C THR A 158 -10.13 23.20 5.17
N SER A 159 -11.14 22.97 4.33
CA SER A 159 -12.42 23.70 4.32
C SER A 159 -13.63 22.77 4.37
N THR A 160 -14.79 23.32 4.76
CA THR A 160 -16.09 22.64 4.88
C THR A 160 -16.70 22.19 3.53
N LEU A 161 -16.00 22.38 2.41
CA LEU A 161 -16.56 22.34 1.06
C LEU A 161 -16.53 20.95 0.42
N ARG A 162 -16.98 19.93 1.16
CA ARG A 162 -17.29 18.58 0.64
C ARG A 162 -16.22 17.94 -0.25
N ALA A 163 -14.94 18.28 -0.08
CA ALA A 163 -13.85 17.69 -0.84
C ALA A 163 -13.51 16.28 -0.34
N GLY A 164 -13.02 15.42 -1.24
CA GLY A 164 -12.51 14.10 -0.91
C GLY A 164 -11.17 14.17 -0.18
N GLY A 165 -10.82 13.08 0.51
CA GLY A 165 -9.50 12.93 1.12
C GLY A 165 -8.42 12.68 0.06
N SER A 166 -7.22 13.19 0.29
CA SER A 166 -6.03 12.97 -0.55
C SER A 166 -5.07 11.98 0.11
N TYR A 167 -4.31 11.21 -0.69
CA TYR A 167 -3.12 10.49 -0.24
C TYR A 167 -2.07 10.40 -1.35
N GLY A 168 -2.06 9.31 -2.15
CA GLY A 168 -1.22 9.18 -3.33
C GLY A 168 -1.70 10.11 -4.46
N GLY A 169 -3.00 10.08 -4.72
CA GLY A 169 -3.71 11.05 -5.55
C GLY A 169 -4.41 12.12 -4.74
N GLN A 170 -4.62 13.29 -5.33
CA GLN A 170 -5.54 14.28 -4.79
C GLN A 170 -6.99 13.77 -4.78
N GLY A 171 -7.72 14.07 -3.71
CA GLY A 171 -9.18 13.96 -3.71
C GLY A 171 -9.83 14.95 -4.68
N GLY A 172 -11.07 14.68 -5.08
CA GLY A 172 -11.88 15.61 -5.85
C GLY A 172 -12.45 16.75 -5.00
N THR A 173 -12.85 17.84 -5.64
CA THR A 173 -13.57 18.96 -5.00
C THR A 173 -15.08 18.70 -4.96
N SER A 174 -15.86 19.65 -4.43
CA SER A 174 -17.32 19.63 -4.64
C SER A 174 -17.72 19.82 -6.11
N GLU A 175 -18.97 19.54 -6.45
CA GLU A 175 -19.55 19.75 -7.80
C GLU A 175 -19.33 21.17 -8.33
N SER A 176 -19.40 22.18 -7.45
CA SER A 176 -19.18 23.58 -7.82
C SER A 176 -17.72 23.92 -8.14
N GLY A 177 -16.79 22.95 -8.03
CA GLY A 177 -15.35 23.19 -8.12
C GLY A 177 -14.78 23.94 -6.92
N SER A 178 -15.63 24.33 -5.95
CA SER A 178 -15.19 25.00 -4.74
C SER A 178 -14.81 23.98 -3.67
N GLY A 179 -13.59 24.09 -3.16
CA GLY A 179 -13.05 23.21 -2.12
C GLY A 179 -11.54 23.18 -2.17
N VAL A 180 -10.91 23.20 -0.98
CA VAL A 180 -9.45 23.06 -0.88
C VAL A 180 -9.17 21.61 -0.55
N VAL A 181 -8.67 20.88 -1.54
CA VAL A 181 -8.24 19.48 -1.37
C VAL A 181 -7.00 19.44 -0.49
N GLY A 182 -6.89 18.40 0.34
CA GLY A 182 -5.70 18.21 1.17
C GLY A 182 -4.47 17.88 0.33
N PRO A 183 -3.25 18.05 0.88
CA PRO A 183 -2.02 17.68 0.20
C PRO A 183 -1.95 16.17 -0.05
N THR A 184 -1.15 15.79 -1.04
CA THR A 184 -0.69 14.40 -1.18
C THR A 184 0.51 14.18 -0.26
N TYR A 185 0.71 12.93 0.18
CA TYR A 185 1.76 12.55 1.13
C TYR A 185 2.08 11.06 1.00
N GLY A 186 3.10 10.60 1.72
CA GLY A 186 3.59 9.22 1.67
C GLY A 186 4.73 9.03 0.68
N SER A 187 5.61 8.07 1.00
CA SER A 187 6.64 7.58 0.09
C SER A 187 6.00 6.72 -1.01
N VAL A 188 6.50 6.82 -2.23
CA VAL A 188 6.20 5.92 -3.36
C VAL A 188 6.86 4.56 -3.14
N LEU A 189 8.10 4.54 -2.66
CA LEU A 189 8.94 3.34 -2.58
C LEU A 189 8.68 2.54 -1.29
N ALA A 190 8.36 3.22 -0.18
CA ALA A 190 8.14 2.64 1.14
C ALA A 190 6.86 3.21 1.81
N PRO A 191 5.67 2.98 1.22
CA PRO A 191 4.42 3.54 1.72
C PRO A 191 4.00 2.90 3.05
N THR A 192 3.88 3.71 4.11
CA THR A 192 3.46 3.27 5.46
C THR A 192 2.36 4.15 6.06
N GLY A 193 1.89 5.14 5.32
CA GLY A 193 0.89 6.10 5.78
C GLY A 193 -0.54 5.57 5.60
N ILE A 194 -1.39 5.76 6.59
CA ILE A 194 -2.83 5.53 6.40
C ILE A 194 -3.45 6.65 5.57
N GLY A 195 -4.52 6.36 4.85
CA GLY A 195 -5.30 7.35 4.09
C GLY A 195 -6.02 8.35 5.01
N SER A 196 -6.40 9.48 4.42
CA SER A 196 -7.15 10.57 5.04
C SER A 196 -8.62 10.61 4.60
N GLY A 197 -9.51 10.97 5.53
CA GLY A 197 -10.94 11.18 5.26
C GLY A 197 -11.23 12.51 4.55
N GLY A 198 -12.44 12.66 4.01
CA GLY A 198 -12.88 13.89 3.35
C GLY A 198 -13.40 14.99 4.29
N GLY A 199 -13.99 16.05 3.72
CA GLY A 199 -14.30 17.30 4.44
C GLY A 199 -15.70 17.45 5.07
N ASN A 200 -16.55 16.41 5.05
CA ASN A 200 -17.94 16.51 5.54
C ASN A 200 -18.13 15.84 6.92
N ASP A 201 -19.17 16.20 7.68
CA ASP A 201 -19.50 15.64 9.01
C ASP A 201 -19.59 14.12 9.03
N VAL A 202 -19.92 13.55 7.88
CA VAL A 202 -19.92 12.11 7.65
C VAL A 202 -18.94 11.85 6.50
N THR A 203 -17.84 11.16 6.77
CA THR A 203 -16.86 10.76 5.76
C THR A 203 -16.84 9.25 5.59
N THR A 204 -16.47 8.81 4.40
CA THR A 204 -16.14 7.41 4.17
C THR A 204 -14.78 7.14 4.78
N PRO A 205 -14.61 6.12 5.65
CA PRO A 205 -13.31 5.79 6.22
C PRO A 205 -12.26 5.58 5.12
N ALA A 206 -11.10 6.20 5.26
CA ALA A 206 -10.01 6.03 4.32
C ALA A 206 -9.36 4.65 4.44
N GLY A 207 -8.50 4.29 3.48
CA GLY A 207 -7.74 3.04 3.54
C GLY A 207 -6.69 3.05 4.66
N GLY A 208 -6.44 1.90 5.28
CA GLY A 208 -5.37 1.73 6.27
C GLY A 208 -3.99 1.52 5.65
N ALA A 209 -3.05 0.95 6.40
CA ALA A 209 -1.68 0.72 5.92
C ALA A 209 -1.26 -0.72 6.19
N ILE A 210 -0.82 -1.38 5.12
CA ILE A 210 -0.31 -2.75 5.15
C ILE A 210 1.15 -2.72 4.73
N HIS A 211 2.05 -3.09 5.63
CA HIS A 211 3.40 -3.53 5.30
C HIS A 211 3.49 -5.04 5.58
N LEU A 212 3.75 -5.81 4.54
CA LEU A 212 3.74 -7.25 4.56
C LEU A 212 5.05 -7.76 3.96
N THR A 213 5.86 -8.42 4.79
CA THR A 213 7.08 -9.11 4.37
C THR A 213 6.83 -10.60 4.42
N VAL A 214 6.76 -11.25 3.26
CA VAL A 214 6.65 -12.71 3.13
C VAL A 214 8.02 -13.22 2.72
N LEU A 215 8.62 -14.08 3.52
CA LEU A 215 9.97 -14.59 3.22
C LEU A 215 9.97 -15.69 2.14
N GLY A 216 8.82 -16.25 1.80
CA GLY A 216 8.62 -17.17 0.70
C GLY A 216 7.69 -16.64 -0.40
N ASP A 217 6.89 -17.55 -0.97
CA ASP A 217 6.02 -17.29 -2.10
C ASP A 217 4.66 -16.70 -1.68
N VAL A 218 4.11 -15.83 -2.54
CA VAL A 218 2.73 -15.35 -2.41
C VAL A 218 1.86 -15.89 -3.55
N VAL A 219 0.82 -16.63 -3.19
CA VAL A 219 -0.26 -17.06 -4.11
C VAL A 219 -1.53 -16.27 -3.76
N LEU A 220 -1.90 -15.31 -4.61
CA LEU A 220 -3.03 -14.41 -4.39
C LEU A 220 -4.15 -14.68 -5.40
N ASP A 221 -5.18 -15.43 -4.99
CA ASP A 221 -6.45 -15.59 -5.72
C ASP A 221 -7.61 -14.81 -5.07
N GLY A 222 -7.45 -14.44 -3.80
CA GLY A 222 -8.35 -13.56 -3.07
C GLY A 222 -8.01 -12.08 -3.23
N THR A 223 -8.03 -11.36 -2.11
CA THR A 223 -7.83 -9.89 -2.10
C THR A 223 -6.75 -9.44 -1.12
N LEU A 224 -5.92 -8.50 -1.55
CA LEU A 224 -5.03 -7.72 -0.71
C LEU A 224 -5.41 -6.24 -0.89
N SER A 225 -5.98 -5.57 0.12
CA SER A 225 -6.58 -4.25 -0.09
C SER A 225 -6.38 -3.27 1.05
N ALA A 226 -5.89 -2.08 0.71
CA ALA A 226 -5.88 -0.88 1.55
C ALA A 226 -6.76 0.21 0.94
N SER A 227 -7.86 -0.15 0.27
CA SER A 227 -8.78 0.81 -0.31
C SER A 227 -9.59 1.55 0.75
N SER A 228 -10.20 2.68 0.39
CA SER A 228 -11.21 3.30 1.25
C SER A 228 -12.35 2.33 1.56
N GLY A 229 -13.03 2.54 2.68
CA GLY A 229 -14.29 1.86 2.96
C GLY A 229 -15.41 2.27 1.99
N THR A 230 -16.58 1.67 2.15
CA THR A 230 -17.78 2.00 1.36
C THR A 230 -18.72 2.92 2.14
N ASP A 231 -19.44 3.81 1.44
CA ASP A 231 -20.53 4.60 2.03
C ASP A 231 -21.86 3.82 1.95
N THR A 232 -22.62 3.77 3.05
CA THR A 232 -23.98 3.23 3.08
C THR A 232 -25.08 4.31 3.11
N ASN A 233 -24.72 5.59 3.31
CA ASN A 233 -25.65 6.67 3.65
C ASN A 233 -25.71 7.83 2.63
N GLY A 234 -24.97 7.78 1.52
CA GLY A 234 -25.17 8.58 0.30
C GLY A 234 -24.77 10.06 0.33
N TYR A 235 -24.32 10.60 1.47
CA TYR A 235 -23.98 12.03 1.64
C TYR A 235 -22.51 12.27 2.03
N ARG A 236 -21.61 11.29 1.86
CA ARG A 236 -20.23 11.36 2.34
C ARG A 236 -19.24 11.83 1.27
N CYS A 237 -18.16 12.44 1.71
CA CYS A 237 -16.97 12.61 0.88
C CYS A 237 -16.19 11.30 0.84
N GLY A 238 -15.62 10.97 -0.32
CA GLY A 238 -14.77 9.80 -0.46
C GLY A 238 -13.50 9.94 0.39
N GLY A 239 -13.20 8.90 1.17
CA GLY A 239 -11.90 8.75 1.82
C GLY A 239 -10.85 8.35 0.79
N SER A 240 -9.60 8.76 0.99
CA SER A 240 -8.50 8.30 0.12
C SER A 240 -8.19 6.82 0.29
N GLY A 241 -7.53 6.23 -0.71
CA GLY A 241 -6.84 4.95 -0.54
C GLY A 241 -5.70 5.08 0.48
N GLY A 242 -5.25 3.93 0.99
CA GLY A 242 -4.18 3.84 1.98
C GLY A 242 -2.84 3.39 1.40
N SER A 243 -2.02 2.74 2.23
CA SER A 243 -0.71 2.20 1.86
C SER A 243 -0.72 0.68 1.74
N LEU A 244 0.02 0.18 0.75
CA LEU A 244 0.31 -1.24 0.60
C LEU A 244 1.78 -1.42 0.20
N TRP A 245 2.55 -2.06 1.06
CA TRP A 245 3.94 -2.38 0.82
C TRP A 245 4.11 -3.90 0.99
N LEU A 246 4.39 -4.59 -0.12
CA LEU A 246 4.60 -6.04 -0.15
C LEU A 246 6.05 -6.35 -0.55
N VAL A 247 6.70 -7.22 0.21
CA VAL A 247 7.97 -7.87 -0.15
C VAL A 247 7.72 -9.38 -0.16
N ALA A 248 8.09 -10.06 -1.24
CA ALA A 248 7.94 -11.51 -1.41
C ALA A 248 9.05 -12.09 -2.31
N GLU A 249 9.30 -13.39 -2.25
CA GLU A 249 10.17 -14.05 -3.26
C GLU A 249 9.50 -14.04 -4.64
N THR A 250 8.27 -14.55 -4.71
CA THR A 250 7.45 -14.56 -5.92
C THR A 250 6.01 -14.15 -5.65
N LEU A 251 5.30 -13.70 -6.70
CA LEU A 251 3.88 -13.39 -6.67
C LEU A 251 3.16 -14.07 -7.84
N SER A 252 2.12 -14.83 -7.52
CA SER A 252 1.28 -15.51 -8.51
C SER A 252 -0.20 -15.48 -8.13
N GLY A 253 -1.06 -16.07 -8.97
CA GLY A 253 -2.51 -16.08 -8.80
C GLY A 253 -3.25 -15.10 -9.70
N GLY A 254 -4.58 -15.03 -9.55
CA GLY A 254 -5.49 -14.20 -10.35
C GLY A 254 -6.28 -13.15 -9.56
N GLY A 255 -5.90 -12.91 -8.30
CA GLY A 255 -6.55 -11.98 -7.38
C GLY A 255 -6.24 -10.51 -7.64
N THR A 256 -6.60 -9.66 -6.66
CA THR A 256 -6.44 -8.20 -6.77
C THR A 256 -5.70 -7.60 -5.58
N ILE A 257 -4.74 -6.74 -5.88
CA ILE A 257 -4.04 -5.84 -4.97
C ILE A 257 -4.58 -4.43 -5.20
N SER A 258 -5.15 -3.78 -4.17
CA SER A 258 -5.84 -2.49 -4.36
C SER A 258 -5.62 -1.46 -3.25
N ALA A 259 -5.47 -0.19 -3.63
CA ALA A 259 -5.43 0.98 -2.76
C ALA A 259 -6.31 2.11 -3.34
N ASN A 260 -7.54 1.78 -3.69
CA ASN A 260 -8.44 2.69 -4.40
C ASN A 260 -9.05 3.75 -3.47
N GLY A 261 -9.25 4.95 -4.03
CA GLY A 261 -10.00 6.02 -3.38
C GLY A 261 -11.51 5.77 -3.41
N GLY A 262 -12.21 6.36 -2.44
CA GLY A 262 -13.64 6.12 -2.24
C GLY A 262 -14.53 6.97 -3.12
N ASP A 263 -15.68 6.41 -3.48
CA ASP A 263 -16.70 7.07 -4.30
C ASP A 263 -17.20 8.38 -3.67
N GLN A 264 -17.68 9.27 -4.53
CA GLN A 264 -18.40 10.46 -4.07
C GLN A 264 -19.79 10.11 -3.51
N GLY A 265 -20.23 10.86 -2.50
CA GLY A 265 -21.65 11.00 -2.14
C GLY A 265 -22.23 12.29 -2.70
N SER A 266 -23.30 12.19 -3.49
CA SER A 266 -24.07 13.33 -4.04
C SER A 266 -23.17 14.41 -4.70
N THR A 267 -23.13 15.63 -4.16
CA THR A 267 -22.39 16.78 -4.70
C THR A 267 -20.96 16.93 -4.15
N SER A 268 -20.44 15.87 -3.51
CA SER A 268 -19.13 15.85 -2.85
C SER A 268 -18.02 15.35 -3.78
N GLY A 269 -16.77 15.53 -3.38
CA GLY A 269 -15.61 14.94 -4.04
C GLY A 269 -15.37 13.49 -3.60
N ALA A 270 -14.89 12.69 -4.54
CA ALA A 270 -14.37 11.35 -4.33
C ALA A 270 -12.93 11.40 -3.79
N GLY A 271 -12.49 10.32 -3.15
CA GLY A 271 -11.14 10.25 -2.57
C GLY A 271 -10.08 9.97 -3.63
N GLY A 272 -8.87 10.46 -3.41
CA GLY A 272 -7.72 10.13 -4.26
C GLY A 272 -7.22 8.69 -4.03
N GLY A 273 -6.54 8.14 -5.03
CA GLY A 273 -5.89 6.83 -4.92
C GLY A 273 -4.77 6.79 -3.89
N GLY A 274 -4.41 5.59 -3.45
CA GLY A 274 -3.40 5.33 -2.43
C GLY A 274 -1.97 5.20 -2.95
N ARG A 275 -1.08 4.64 -2.14
CA ARG A 275 0.30 4.32 -2.55
C ARG A 275 0.57 2.84 -2.37
N MET A 276 1.22 2.25 -3.37
CA MET A 276 1.50 0.83 -3.42
C MET A 276 2.94 0.61 -3.85
N ALA A 277 3.65 -0.28 -3.17
CA ALA A 277 4.98 -0.74 -3.55
C ALA A 277 5.06 -2.26 -3.40
N VAL A 278 5.52 -2.95 -4.45
CA VAL A 278 5.64 -4.42 -4.47
C VAL A 278 7.04 -4.80 -4.94
N TYR A 279 7.75 -5.56 -4.11
CA TYR A 279 9.12 -6.01 -4.36
C TYR A 279 9.14 -7.53 -4.46
N LEU A 280 9.64 -8.05 -5.58
CA LEU A 280 9.91 -9.47 -5.78
C LEU A 280 11.41 -9.72 -5.71
N THR A 281 11.84 -10.58 -4.79
CA THR A 281 13.26 -10.84 -4.54
C THR A 281 13.80 -12.04 -5.31
N ALA A 282 12.94 -12.83 -5.96
CA ALA A 282 13.31 -14.03 -6.70
C ALA A 282 12.55 -14.24 -8.02
N SER A 283 11.78 -13.25 -8.51
CA SER A 283 10.99 -13.34 -9.74
C SER A 283 10.94 -12.03 -10.52
N ASP A 284 10.84 -12.13 -11.84
CA ASP A 284 10.60 -11.04 -12.79
C ASP A 284 9.13 -10.94 -13.24
N SER A 285 8.24 -11.74 -12.64
CA SER A 285 6.83 -11.81 -12.99
C SER A 285 5.95 -11.59 -11.76
N PHE A 286 5.00 -10.68 -11.90
CA PHE A 286 3.92 -10.42 -10.93
C PHE A 286 2.69 -11.33 -11.15
N GLY A 287 2.80 -12.33 -12.02
CA GLY A 287 1.72 -13.29 -12.29
C GLY A 287 0.50 -12.66 -12.98
N GLY A 288 -0.69 -13.21 -12.69
CA GLY A 288 -1.97 -12.72 -13.20
C GLY A 288 -2.67 -11.72 -12.29
N VAL A 289 -1.97 -11.22 -11.27
CA VAL A 289 -2.52 -10.33 -10.24
C VAL A 289 -2.84 -8.95 -10.82
N LYS A 290 -3.98 -8.40 -10.42
CA LYS A 290 -4.40 -7.04 -10.79
C LYS A 290 -3.93 -6.03 -9.76
N PHE A 291 -3.43 -4.90 -10.23
CA PHE A 291 -2.98 -3.78 -9.39
C PHE A 291 -3.85 -2.56 -9.64
N GLU A 292 -4.39 -1.98 -8.56
CA GLU A 292 -5.30 -0.84 -8.64
C GLU A 292 -4.98 0.20 -7.56
N ALA A 293 -4.78 1.45 -7.97
CA ALA A 293 -4.63 2.58 -7.05
C ALA A 293 -5.31 3.83 -7.62
N PHE A 294 -6.48 3.69 -8.26
CA PHE A 294 -7.15 4.82 -8.90
C PHE A 294 -7.95 5.65 -7.90
N GLY A 295 -8.24 6.90 -8.27
CA GLY A 295 -9.13 7.75 -7.51
C GLY A 295 -10.60 7.34 -7.65
N GLY A 296 -11.40 7.67 -6.65
CA GLY A 296 -12.81 7.32 -6.62
C GLY A 296 -13.63 7.97 -7.76
N PRO A 297 -14.63 7.26 -8.29
CA PRO A 297 -15.49 7.74 -9.36
C PRO A 297 -16.44 8.86 -8.90
N ALA A 298 -16.81 9.70 -9.88
CA ALA A 298 -17.72 10.82 -9.68
C ALA A 298 -18.38 11.27 -10.99
N GLY A 299 -19.51 11.99 -10.85
CA GLY A 299 -20.34 12.47 -11.95
C GLY A 299 -19.73 13.59 -12.79
N SER A 300 -18.71 14.29 -12.27
CA SER A 300 -17.97 15.34 -12.98
C SER A 300 -16.46 15.19 -12.75
N ALA A 301 -15.65 15.79 -13.63
CA ALA A 301 -14.19 15.71 -13.56
C ALA A 301 -13.62 16.40 -12.29
N SER A 302 -14.23 17.49 -11.83
CA SER A 302 -13.80 18.19 -10.61
C SER A 302 -13.96 17.34 -9.36
N GLN A 303 -14.97 16.48 -9.33
CA GLN A 303 -15.29 15.64 -8.19
C GLN A 303 -14.55 14.30 -8.17
N ARG A 304 -13.95 13.86 -9.29
CA ARG A 304 -13.20 12.60 -9.34
C ARG A 304 -11.89 12.72 -8.56
N GLY A 305 -11.52 11.63 -7.89
CA GLY A 305 -10.17 11.51 -7.32
C GLY A 305 -9.13 11.28 -8.43
N ALA A 306 -7.92 11.77 -8.19
CA ALA A 306 -6.77 11.46 -9.01
C ALA A 306 -6.19 10.08 -8.68
N ALA A 307 -5.40 9.53 -9.60
CA ALA A 307 -4.70 8.29 -9.39
C ALA A 307 -3.67 8.41 -8.25
N GLY A 308 -3.48 7.30 -7.56
CA GLY A 308 -2.36 7.03 -6.68
C GLY A 308 -1.13 6.56 -7.46
N THR A 309 -0.27 5.82 -6.76
CA THR A 309 0.99 5.30 -7.31
C THR A 309 1.10 3.80 -7.09
N ILE A 310 1.65 3.08 -8.07
CA ILE A 310 1.96 1.66 -8.00
C ILE A 310 3.43 1.49 -8.39
N TYR A 311 4.29 1.23 -7.42
CA TYR A 311 5.69 0.88 -7.61
C TYR A 311 5.86 -0.64 -7.64
N ARG A 312 6.66 -1.14 -8.58
CA ARG A 312 6.93 -2.57 -8.77
C ARG A 312 8.40 -2.77 -9.09
N GLU A 313 9.06 -3.59 -8.30
CA GLU A 313 10.48 -3.94 -8.45
C GLU A 313 10.63 -5.46 -8.46
N THR A 314 11.49 -5.94 -9.34
CA THR A 314 11.77 -7.36 -9.54
C THR A 314 13.21 -7.72 -9.22
N VAL A 315 13.54 -9.00 -9.22
CA VAL A 315 14.90 -9.49 -8.92
C VAL A 315 15.94 -9.03 -9.95
N SER A 316 15.51 -8.71 -11.17
CA SER A 316 16.41 -8.21 -12.23
C SER A 316 16.67 -6.71 -12.17
N ASP A 317 15.89 -5.97 -11.38
CA ASP A 317 16.07 -4.53 -11.22
C ASP A 317 17.17 -4.26 -10.18
N ASP A 318 17.97 -3.22 -10.40
CA ASP A 318 18.80 -2.67 -9.33
C ASP A 318 17.89 -2.07 -8.25
N ALA A 319 18.37 -2.03 -7.00
CA ALA A 319 17.57 -1.48 -5.89
C ALA A 319 17.10 -0.05 -6.20
N GLY A 320 15.79 0.18 -6.20
CA GLY A 320 15.18 1.46 -6.53
C GLY A 320 14.99 1.73 -8.03
N ALA A 321 15.25 0.76 -8.91
CA ALA A 321 15.18 0.89 -10.36
C ALA A 321 13.90 0.31 -11.00
N GLY A 322 12.85 0.10 -10.21
CA GLY A 322 11.60 -0.50 -10.66
C GLY A 322 10.70 0.43 -11.49
N ASP A 323 9.51 -0.10 -11.82
CA ASP A 323 8.45 0.61 -12.53
C ASP A 323 7.58 1.40 -11.56
N LEU A 324 7.35 2.69 -11.85
CA LEU A 324 6.31 3.50 -11.20
C LEU A 324 5.15 3.75 -12.16
N ILE A 325 3.99 3.18 -11.86
CA ILE A 325 2.78 3.32 -12.66
C ILE A 325 1.81 4.29 -11.99
N ILE A 326 1.34 5.25 -12.78
CA ILE A 326 0.23 6.14 -12.44
C ILE A 326 -0.88 5.90 -13.47
N ARG A 327 -2.01 5.38 -13.00
CA ARG A 327 -3.13 4.93 -13.86
C ARG A 327 -4.47 5.31 -13.24
N ASN A 328 -5.32 6.03 -13.97
CA ASN A 328 -6.65 6.41 -13.47
C ASN A 328 -7.83 5.70 -14.18
N PHE A 329 -7.55 4.76 -15.09
CA PHE A 329 -8.56 4.01 -15.87
C PHE A 329 -9.60 4.93 -16.53
N ASP A 330 -9.11 5.92 -17.28
CA ASP A 330 -9.89 6.91 -18.04
C ASP A 330 -10.80 7.80 -17.18
N ARG A 331 -10.63 7.76 -15.86
CA ARG A 331 -11.25 8.73 -14.95
C ARG A 331 -10.51 10.06 -15.10
N ILE A 332 -10.94 10.86 -16.07
CA ILE A 332 -10.42 12.23 -16.23
C ILE A 332 -10.83 13.03 -14.99
N ALA A 333 -9.89 13.22 -14.08
CA ALA A 333 -10.01 14.02 -12.88
C ALA A 333 -9.40 15.41 -13.12
N GLN A 334 -9.85 16.41 -12.37
CA GLN A 334 -9.15 17.69 -12.28
C GLN A 334 -8.00 17.63 -11.29
N GLY A 335 -8.11 16.80 -10.25
CA GLY A 335 -7.00 16.54 -9.33
C GLY A 335 -5.85 15.80 -10.00
N VAL A 336 -4.69 15.83 -9.35
CA VAL A 336 -3.44 15.26 -9.85
C VAL A 336 -2.79 14.32 -8.83
N THR A 337 -1.88 13.48 -9.30
CA THR A 337 -0.82 12.87 -8.49
C THR A 337 0.31 13.90 -8.39
N HIS A 338 0.90 14.10 -7.21
CA HIS A 338 2.10 14.94 -7.08
C HIS A 338 3.33 14.10 -6.79
N LEU A 339 4.43 14.40 -7.49
CA LEU A 339 5.76 13.89 -7.19
C LEU A 339 6.80 15.02 -7.17
N PRO A 340 7.58 15.15 -6.08
CA PRO A 340 7.33 14.57 -4.76
C PRO A 340 5.92 14.93 -4.21
N PRO A 341 5.44 14.29 -3.13
CA PRO A 341 4.20 14.73 -2.49
C PRO A 341 4.29 16.18 -1.96
N THR A 342 3.17 16.90 -1.99
CA THR A 342 3.11 18.31 -1.54
C THR A 342 3.24 18.51 -0.03
N SER A 343 3.04 17.47 0.78
CA SER A 343 3.33 17.54 2.21
C SER A 343 4.82 17.20 2.46
N PRO A 344 5.65 18.19 2.86
CA PRO A 344 7.09 17.98 3.03
C PRO A 344 7.45 17.31 4.36
N THR A 345 6.46 17.03 5.22
CA THR A 345 6.67 16.48 6.56
C THR A 345 5.81 15.26 6.84
N PRO A 346 6.42 14.11 7.21
CA PRO A 346 7.87 13.86 7.24
C PRO A 346 8.50 13.97 5.84
N ALA A 347 9.83 14.15 5.77
CA ALA A 347 10.54 14.03 4.51
C ALA A 347 10.47 12.56 4.07
N TRP A 348 9.87 12.31 2.91
CA TRP A 348 9.60 10.94 2.43
C TRP A 348 10.84 10.27 1.84
N GLY A 349 11.82 11.06 1.37
CA GLY A 349 13.17 10.59 1.03
C GLY A 349 13.25 9.66 -0.19
N ASP A 350 12.24 9.66 -1.06
CA ASP A 350 12.26 8.86 -2.28
C ASP A 350 13.35 9.39 -3.23
N ASP A 351 14.27 8.51 -3.60
CA ASP A 351 15.16 8.71 -4.74
C ASP A 351 14.55 8.00 -5.94
N LEU A 352 13.99 8.77 -6.87
CA LEU A 352 13.35 8.24 -8.07
C LEU A 352 14.28 8.23 -9.29
N SER A 353 15.58 8.55 -9.11
CA SER A 353 16.53 8.74 -10.23
C SER A 353 16.79 7.48 -11.07
N LEU A 354 16.49 6.30 -10.53
CA LEU A 354 16.58 5.02 -11.24
C LEU A 354 15.22 4.48 -11.70
N VAL A 355 14.11 5.13 -11.33
CA VAL A 355 12.75 4.64 -11.58
C VAL A 355 12.32 4.91 -13.03
N SER A 356 11.63 3.94 -13.62
CA SER A 356 10.94 4.10 -14.90
C SER A 356 9.46 4.42 -14.66
N ALA A 357 9.02 5.63 -14.99
CA ALA A 357 7.66 6.10 -14.75
C ALA A 357 6.74 5.92 -15.96
N PHE A 358 5.51 5.46 -15.73
CA PHE A 358 4.49 5.23 -16.75
C PHE A 358 3.19 5.95 -16.39
N LEU A 359 2.79 6.91 -17.23
CA LEU A 359 1.50 7.61 -17.12
C LEU A 359 0.53 7.00 -18.13
N THR A 360 -0.54 6.38 -17.61
CA THR A 360 -1.51 5.63 -18.43
C THR A 360 -2.96 5.99 -18.09
N ASP A 361 -3.87 5.71 -19.03
CA ASP A 361 -5.32 5.85 -18.87
C ASP A 361 -5.80 7.15 -18.19
N GLY A 362 -5.45 8.31 -18.74
CA GLY A 362 -5.93 9.60 -18.25
C GLY A 362 -5.32 10.07 -16.93
N ALA A 363 -4.20 9.48 -16.51
CA ALA A 363 -3.40 9.94 -15.38
C ALA A 363 -2.89 11.38 -15.57
N LYS A 364 -2.77 12.10 -14.46
CA LYS A 364 -2.18 13.44 -14.42
C LYS A 364 -1.15 13.51 -13.30
N LEU A 365 0.07 13.87 -13.66
CA LEU A 365 1.18 14.09 -12.75
C LEU A 365 1.52 15.58 -12.71
N THR A 366 1.71 16.13 -11.53
CA THR A 366 2.26 17.47 -11.35
C THR A 366 3.54 17.39 -10.52
N LEU A 367 4.60 18.06 -10.99
CA LEU A 367 5.84 18.18 -10.23
C LEU A 367 5.70 19.24 -9.14
N THR A 368 6.33 18.99 -7.99
CA THR A 368 6.35 19.95 -6.87
C THR A 368 7.75 20.29 -6.39
N ASP A 369 8.75 19.68 -7.01
CA ASP A 369 10.17 19.95 -6.86
C ASP A 369 10.85 19.45 -8.13
N ASP A 370 12.12 19.81 -8.31
CA ASP A 370 12.94 19.23 -9.38
C ASP A 370 13.03 17.72 -9.17
N LEU A 371 12.92 16.96 -10.25
CA LEU A 371 12.82 15.50 -10.20
C LEU A 371 13.72 14.84 -11.23
N VAL A 372 14.22 13.66 -10.86
CA VAL A 372 15.00 12.80 -11.76
C VAL A 372 14.29 11.47 -11.90
N PHE A 373 14.17 10.98 -13.13
CA PHE A 373 13.75 9.61 -13.46
C PHE A 373 14.78 8.92 -14.34
N ALA A 374 14.79 7.58 -14.36
CA ALA A 374 15.48 6.87 -15.44
C ALA A 374 14.72 7.05 -16.75
N ALA A 375 13.41 6.86 -16.73
CA ALA A 375 12.56 6.97 -17.90
C ALA A 375 11.17 7.54 -17.57
N LEU A 376 10.53 8.15 -18.56
CA LEU A 376 9.13 8.53 -18.55
C LEU A 376 8.46 8.08 -19.84
N ASP A 377 7.39 7.29 -19.73
CA ASP A 377 6.49 6.93 -20.83
C ASP A 377 5.09 7.48 -20.57
N MET A 378 4.55 8.23 -21.53
CA MET A 378 3.23 8.86 -21.46
C MET A 378 2.32 8.37 -22.58
N GLU A 379 1.22 7.73 -22.23
CA GLU A 379 0.16 7.37 -23.18
C GLU A 379 -0.73 8.57 -23.52
N SER A 380 -1.52 8.43 -24.59
CA SER A 380 -2.48 9.45 -25.03
C SER A 380 -3.50 9.76 -23.94
N GLY A 381 -3.77 11.05 -23.73
CA GLY A 381 -4.75 11.53 -22.76
C GLY A 381 -4.21 11.68 -21.34
N THR A 382 -2.93 11.36 -21.11
CA THR A 382 -2.24 11.68 -19.86
C THR A 382 -1.63 13.08 -19.90
N VAL A 383 -1.36 13.66 -18.73
CA VAL A 383 -0.78 15.00 -18.60
C VAL A 383 0.37 14.99 -17.60
N LEU A 384 1.47 15.63 -17.97
CA LEU A 384 2.54 16.06 -17.09
C LEU A 384 2.46 17.59 -16.94
N ASP A 385 2.26 18.08 -15.73
CA ASP A 385 2.38 19.49 -15.38
C ASP A 385 3.71 19.71 -14.66
N LEU A 386 4.61 20.46 -15.28
CA LEU A 386 5.95 20.73 -14.73
C LEU A 386 5.89 21.65 -13.51
N GLY A 387 4.81 22.40 -13.29
CA GLY A 387 4.60 23.15 -12.04
C GLY A 387 5.63 24.24 -11.73
N GLY A 388 6.52 24.60 -12.68
CA GLY A 388 7.64 25.50 -12.49
C GLY A 388 9.00 24.81 -12.23
N PHE A 389 9.06 23.49 -12.31
CA PHE A 389 10.21 22.66 -11.96
C PHE A 389 10.82 21.95 -13.17
N ASP A 390 12.06 21.49 -12.99
CA ASP A 390 12.79 20.77 -14.03
C ASP A 390 12.71 19.25 -13.82
N LEU A 391 12.52 18.53 -14.93
CA LEU A 391 12.53 17.07 -14.99
C LEU A 391 13.76 16.60 -15.76
N GLU A 392 14.70 15.95 -15.08
CA GLU A 392 15.83 15.28 -15.71
C GLU A 392 15.51 13.78 -15.90
N LEU A 393 15.78 13.25 -17.09
CA LEU A 393 15.61 11.82 -17.35
C LEU A 393 16.52 11.30 -18.45
N ARG A 394 16.56 9.97 -18.65
CA ARG A 394 17.40 9.34 -19.68
C ARG A 394 16.60 8.95 -20.93
N VAL A 395 15.35 8.56 -20.74
CA VAL A 395 14.44 8.16 -21.81
C VAL A 395 13.08 8.85 -21.65
N LEU A 396 12.67 9.63 -22.65
CA LEU A 396 11.32 10.18 -22.74
C LEU A 396 10.59 9.58 -23.94
N THR A 397 9.41 9.02 -23.69
CA THR A 397 8.48 8.58 -24.73
C THR A 397 7.11 9.22 -24.48
N ILE A 398 6.54 9.84 -25.51
CA ILE A 398 5.17 10.39 -25.48
C ILE A 398 4.42 9.84 -26.68
N ASN A 399 3.31 9.13 -26.44
CA ASN A 399 2.52 8.45 -27.48
C ASN A 399 3.33 7.52 -28.38
N GLY A 400 4.33 6.83 -27.81
CA GLY A 400 5.24 5.97 -28.56
C GLY A 400 6.28 6.72 -29.40
N VAL A 401 6.37 8.05 -29.30
CA VAL A 401 7.44 8.85 -29.92
C VAL A 401 8.55 9.07 -28.89
N SER A 402 9.75 8.58 -29.18
CA SER A 402 10.93 8.81 -28.34
C SER A 402 11.60 10.14 -28.66
N TYR A 403 12.00 10.87 -27.62
CA TYR A 403 12.71 12.13 -27.71
C TYR A 403 14.20 11.92 -27.50
N GLY A 404 15.03 12.60 -28.30
CA GLY A 404 16.48 12.50 -28.22
C GLY A 404 17.07 13.35 -27.09
N PHE A 405 18.39 13.36 -26.96
CA PHE A 405 19.05 14.20 -25.96
C PHE A 405 18.82 15.69 -26.23
N GLY A 406 18.47 16.44 -25.20
CA GLY A 406 18.17 17.86 -25.30
C GLY A 406 17.33 18.37 -24.13
N VAL A 407 17.16 19.68 -24.09
CA VAL A 407 16.25 20.37 -23.17
C VAL A 407 15.01 20.77 -23.95
N TYR A 408 13.85 20.43 -23.42
CA TYR A 408 12.55 20.66 -24.05
C TYR A 408 11.66 21.49 -23.12
N ASP A 409 10.86 22.39 -23.69
CA ASP A 409 9.80 23.10 -22.97
C ASP A 409 8.40 22.57 -23.35
N GLU A 410 7.35 23.15 -22.74
CA GLU A 410 5.95 22.81 -23.03
C GLU A 410 5.57 23.04 -24.51
N GLY A 411 6.24 23.96 -25.21
CA GLY A 411 6.04 24.23 -26.63
C GLY A 411 6.63 23.15 -27.53
N ASP A 412 7.70 22.48 -27.09
CA ASP A 412 8.36 21.41 -27.84
C ASP A 412 7.64 20.05 -27.70
N LEU A 413 7.00 19.80 -26.54
CA LEU A 413 6.44 18.49 -26.17
C LEU A 413 4.92 18.36 -26.41
N GLY A 414 4.26 19.45 -26.83
CA GLY A 414 2.84 19.47 -27.17
C GLY A 414 1.91 19.43 -25.96
N ASP A 415 0.61 19.28 -26.20
CA ASP A 415 -0.46 19.55 -25.21
C ASP A 415 -0.49 18.62 -23.98
N GLN A 416 0.32 17.55 -23.93
CA GLN A 416 0.41 16.66 -22.78
C GLN A 416 1.41 17.13 -21.73
N VAL A 417 2.35 18.00 -22.09
CA VAL A 417 3.29 18.62 -21.16
C VAL A 417 2.91 20.09 -21.03
N ILE A 418 2.58 20.50 -19.82
CA ILE A 418 2.10 21.85 -19.53
C ILE A 418 2.85 22.44 -18.34
N GLY A 419 2.72 23.75 -18.16
CA GLY A 419 3.31 24.44 -17.03
C GLY A 419 4.74 24.85 -17.32
N ALA A 420 5.18 25.92 -16.66
CA ALA A 420 6.57 26.37 -16.77
C ALA A 420 7.53 25.30 -16.23
N GLY A 421 8.75 25.27 -16.75
CA GLY A 421 9.76 24.26 -16.39
C GLY A 421 10.42 23.71 -17.65
N THR A 422 11.33 22.74 -17.48
CA THR A 422 11.97 22.05 -18.60
C THR A 422 12.01 20.54 -18.39
N VAL A 423 12.07 19.80 -19.50
CA VAL A 423 12.42 18.37 -19.51
C VAL A 423 13.78 18.22 -20.16
N GLU A 424 14.78 17.75 -19.41
CA GLU A 424 16.12 17.47 -19.92
C GLU A 424 16.31 15.96 -20.13
N VAL A 425 16.50 15.55 -21.37
CA VAL A 425 16.86 14.18 -21.75
C VAL A 425 18.38 14.08 -21.82
N ILE A 426 18.98 13.41 -20.85
CA ILE A 426 20.43 13.24 -20.71
C ILE A 426 20.89 11.86 -21.18
N PRO A 427 22.15 11.72 -21.62
CA PRO A 427 22.72 10.41 -21.91
C PRO A 427 22.81 9.54 -20.66
N GLU A 428 22.71 8.22 -20.84
CA GLU A 428 23.14 7.24 -19.85
C GLU A 428 24.55 7.59 -19.35
N PRO A 429 24.85 7.42 -18.05
CA PRO A 429 26.20 7.62 -17.58
C PRO A 429 27.04 6.61 -18.35
N THR A 430 27.97 7.09 -19.19
CA THR A 430 28.93 6.19 -19.83
C THR A 430 29.59 5.43 -18.70
N ALA A 431 29.32 4.13 -18.60
CA ALA A 431 30.03 3.27 -17.67
C ALA A 431 31.51 3.59 -17.85
N VAL A 432 32.13 4.16 -16.82
CA VAL A 432 33.58 4.32 -16.81
C VAL A 432 34.09 2.90 -16.83
N LEU A 433 34.43 2.43 -18.03
CA LEU A 433 35.20 1.24 -18.25
C LEU A 433 36.46 1.46 -17.45
N LEU A 434 36.50 0.94 -16.22
CA LEU A 434 37.70 0.80 -15.45
C LEU A 434 38.53 -0.23 -16.21
N LEU A 435 39.18 0.25 -17.28
CA LEU A 435 40.19 -0.47 -18.00
C LEU A 435 41.21 -0.84 -16.94
N ALA A 436 41.19 -2.12 -16.60
CA ALA A 436 42.27 -2.80 -15.92
C ALA A 436 43.55 -2.49 -16.72
N LEU A 437 44.23 -1.40 -16.33
CA LEU A 437 45.63 -1.22 -16.61
C LEU A 437 46.31 -2.42 -15.95
N GLY A 438 46.79 -3.30 -16.83
CA GLY A 438 47.22 -4.64 -16.49
C GLY A 438 48.18 -4.69 -15.32
N VAL A 439 47.99 -5.74 -14.53
CA VAL A 439 49.05 -6.65 -14.10
C VAL A 439 50.47 -6.15 -14.41
N LEU A 440 51.12 -5.52 -13.43
CA LEU A 440 52.54 -5.72 -13.21
C LEU A 440 52.71 -6.26 -11.79
N PRO A 441 53.22 -7.50 -11.62
CA PRO A 441 53.58 -7.97 -10.30
C PRO A 441 54.84 -7.21 -9.86
N LEU A 442 54.74 -6.52 -8.72
CA LEU A 442 55.90 -5.94 -8.06
C LEU A 442 56.85 -7.08 -7.68
N ALA A 443 57.90 -7.27 -8.48
CA ALA A 443 58.94 -8.25 -8.21
C ALA A 443 59.61 -7.96 -6.86
N ARG A 444 59.46 -8.89 -5.91
CA ARG A 444 60.30 -9.00 -4.71
C ARG A 444 61.76 -9.10 -5.14
N ARG A 445 62.52 -8.00 -5.00
CA ARG A 445 63.98 -8.05 -5.07
C ARG A 445 64.52 -8.53 -3.72
N GLY A 446 64.83 -9.82 -3.65
CA GLY A 446 65.67 -10.36 -2.60
C GLY A 446 67.06 -9.74 -2.66
N ARG A 447 67.54 -9.18 -1.54
CA ARG A 447 68.95 -8.90 -1.29
C ARG A 447 69.49 -10.01 -0.39
N ARG A 448 70.37 -10.85 -0.95
CA ARG A 448 71.46 -11.50 -0.22
C ARG A 448 72.74 -11.29 -1.02
N ALA A 449 73.63 -10.49 -0.43
CA ALA A 449 75.06 -10.75 -0.32
C ALA A 449 75.47 -10.10 1.00
#